data_AF-W9TKE1-F1
#
_entry.id   AF-W9TKE1-F1
#
_cell.length_a   1.000
_cell.length_b   1.000
_cell.length_c   1.000
_cell.angle_alpha   90.00
_cell.angle_beta   90.00
_cell.angle_gamma   90.00
#
_symmetry.space_group_name_H-M   'P 1'
#
loop_
_entity.id
_entity.type
_entity.pdbx_description
1 polymer ?
#
loop_
_entity_poly.entity_id
_entity_poly.type
_entity_poly.pdbx_seq_one_letter_code
_entity_poly.pdbx_strand_id
1 'polypeptide(L)'
;MLAKQPLARRIVIAFTLMTLVVSGTFALGIVGVVHFIEEHLVTEELGRELDTVLNDVLVQRSAPRLDSATRFFASNLSERAIPKAFQGLADGFTEVVRDEDAFYVYQRGVGGEKYLLVQEQHEFEARENALFNVVLAGFLLSVLGAWGLGRLMANRVMAPVSRLANQVRHRDQLHPLAPPLALQYPDDEVGHLAAAFDSTLSQLRQTLERERLFTADVSHELRTPLMVVLGACELLEQAELPDRAQRPVARIRRAAQEMHALVDTFLLLARARPEQASFGGAASLQSVAAEQSERWGPLLAEKGLTFELIEEARDDGAYNHTLLSTVMSNLLRNALHYTERGTVRLMLARGGFRVEDSGVGIPLEQQERMFQPFVRGAEARGEGLGLGLSLVKRICAHQGWEVGVQPCEPQGSCFRVRLNAGDA
;
A
#
# COMPACT_ATOMS: atom_id res chain seq x y z
N MET A 1 16.96 7.78 10.51
CA MET A 1 15.54 7.44 10.27
C MET A 1 14.79 8.65 9.72
N LEU A 2 14.88 8.92 8.42
CA LEU A 2 14.04 9.94 7.75
C LEU A 2 12.80 9.23 7.20
N ALA A 3 11.75 9.20 8.00
CA ALA A 3 10.46 8.63 7.62
C ALA A 3 9.97 9.24 6.29
N LYS A 4 9.47 8.36 5.43
CA LYS A 4 8.94 8.57 4.07
C LYS A 4 7.92 9.72 4.03
N GLN A 5 8.39 10.96 3.95
CA GLN A 5 7.49 12.08 3.66
C GLN A 5 6.98 11.94 2.22
N PRO A 6 5.66 12.10 1.99
CA PRO A 6 5.08 12.02 0.65
C PRO A 6 5.75 13.04 -0.27
N LEU A 7 5.94 12.68 -1.53
CA LEU A 7 6.68 13.49 -2.51
C LEU A 7 6.09 14.91 -2.65
N ALA A 8 4.76 15.03 -2.50
CA ALA A 8 4.05 16.30 -2.39
C ALA A 8 4.60 17.22 -1.28
N ARG A 9 4.88 16.69 -0.08
CA ARG A 9 5.42 17.48 1.04
C ARG A 9 6.84 17.97 0.76
N ARG A 10 7.64 17.17 0.06
CA ARG A 10 9.01 17.55 -0.33
C ARG A 10 8.99 18.71 -1.33
N ILE A 11 8.06 18.72 -2.28
CA ILE A 11 7.87 19.82 -3.22
C ILE A 11 7.55 21.12 -2.47
N VAL A 12 6.59 21.09 -1.53
CA VAL A 12 6.23 22.28 -0.73
C VAL A 12 7.44 22.78 0.07
N ILE A 13 8.17 21.89 0.74
CA ILE A 13 9.36 22.25 1.52
C ILE A 13 10.45 22.86 0.61
N ALA A 14 10.69 22.28 -0.57
CA ALA A 14 11.70 22.79 -1.49
C ALA A 14 11.36 24.20 -1.99
N PHE A 15 10.12 24.44 -2.43
CA PHE A 15 9.67 25.76 -2.87
C PHE A 15 9.73 26.80 -1.75
N THR A 16 9.22 26.45 -0.56
CA THR A 16 9.24 27.37 0.59
C THR A 16 10.65 27.69 1.05
N LEU A 17 11.55 26.70 1.12
CA LEU A 17 12.94 26.91 1.50
C LEU A 17 13.69 27.75 0.45
N MET A 18 13.48 27.48 -0.84
CA MET A 18 14.07 28.27 -1.92
C MET A 18 13.62 29.73 -1.85
N THR A 19 12.32 29.97 -1.68
CA THR A 19 11.80 31.34 -1.52
C THR A 19 12.29 32.00 -0.25
N LEU A 20 12.39 31.27 0.87
CA LEU A 20 12.94 31.78 2.12
C LEU A 20 14.39 32.27 1.93
N VAL A 21 15.23 31.46 1.28
CA VAL A 21 16.64 31.81 1.05
C VAL A 21 16.76 32.99 0.09
N VAL A 22 16.07 32.93 -1.06
CA VAL A 22 16.14 34.00 -2.07
C VAL A 22 15.57 35.30 -1.51
N SER A 23 14.34 35.28 -1.00
CA SER A 23 13.68 36.48 -0.47
C SER A 23 14.39 37.03 0.77
N GLY A 24 14.96 36.16 1.61
CA GLY A 24 15.74 36.57 2.78
C GLY A 24 17.06 37.24 2.38
N THR A 25 17.75 36.70 1.36
CA THR A 25 18.98 37.30 0.82
C THR A 25 18.70 38.67 0.22
N PHE A 26 17.61 38.82 -0.55
CA PHE A 26 17.19 40.13 -1.07
C PHE A 26 16.80 41.12 0.03
N ALA A 27 16.05 40.67 1.05
CA ALA A 27 15.66 41.52 2.17
C ALA A 27 16.89 42.04 2.94
N LEU A 28 17.84 41.15 3.27
CA LEU A 28 19.10 41.52 3.92
C LEU A 28 19.94 42.45 3.03
N GLY A 29 19.97 42.21 1.72
CA GLY A 29 20.68 43.06 0.76
C GLY A 29 20.10 44.47 0.69
N ILE A 30 18.77 44.61 0.67
CA ILE A 30 18.10 45.92 0.69
C ILE A 30 18.44 46.68 1.97
N VAL A 31 18.31 46.03 3.14
CA VAL A 31 18.64 46.65 4.43
C VAL A 31 20.11 47.07 4.47
N GLY A 32 21.03 46.21 4.02
CA GLY A 32 22.46 46.54 3.97
C GLY A 32 22.79 47.69 3.01
N VAL A 33 22.12 47.76 1.86
CA VAL A 33 22.31 48.86 0.90
C VAL A 33 21.77 50.18 1.46
N VAL A 34 20.62 50.17 2.13
CA VAL A 34 20.07 51.38 2.77
C VAL A 34 21.04 51.91 3.81
N HIS A 35 21.52 51.05 4.71
CA HIS A 35 22.50 51.42 5.75
C HIS A 35 23.81 51.95 5.15
N PHE A 36 24.32 51.30 4.11
CA PHE A 36 25.53 51.76 3.41
C PHE A 36 25.33 53.13 2.74
N ILE A 37 24.18 53.33 2.09
CA ILE A 37 23.85 54.60 1.42
C ILE A 37 23.73 55.73 2.45
N GLU A 38 23.06 55.47 3.57
CA GLU A 38 22.88 56.42 4.66
C GLU A 38 24.23 56.89 5.22
N GLU A 39 25.09 55.96 5.66
CA GLU A 39 26.39 56.32 6.25
C GLU A 39 27.27 57.09 5.25
N HIS A 40 27.31 56.68 3.99
CA HIS A 40 28.19 57.29 2.99
C HIS A 40 27.68 58.64 2.47
N LEU A 41 26.39 58.74 2.12
CA LEU A 41 25.81 59.97 1.61
C LEU A 41 25.80 61.06 2.68
N VAL A 42 25.39 60.73 3.90
CA VAL A 42 25.32 61.70 5.00
C VAL A 42 26.73 62.19 5.36
N THR A 43 27.73 61.30 5.41
CA THR A 43 29.13 61.69 5.66
C THR A 43 29.63 62.68 4.60
N GLU A 44 29.38 62.41 3.32
CA GLU A 44 29.80 63.30 2.24
C GLU A 44 29.02 64.63 2.24
N GLU A 45 27.72 64.59 2.48
CA GLU A 45 26.85 65.77 2.51
C GLU A 45 27.23 66.72 3.65
N LEU A 46 27.31 66.22 4.89
CA LEU A 46 27.70 67.03 6.05
C LEU A 46 29.13 67.56 5.94
N GLY A 47 30.04 66.79 5.33
CA GLY A 47 31.38 67.25 5.04
C GLY A 47 31.41 68.46 4.10
N ARG A 48 30.65 68.40 2.98
CA ARG A 48 30.54 69.52 2.02
C ARG A 48 29.83 70.72 2.63
N GLU A 49 28.79 70.50 3.42
CA GLU A 49 28.05 71.56 4.10
C GLU A 49 28.95 72.28 5.11
N LEU A 50 29.72 71.52 5.91
CA LEU A 50 30.68 72.09 6.85
C LEU A 50 31.75 72.91 6.13
N ASP A 51 32.27 72.46 4.99
CA ASP A 51 33.23 73.23 4.19
C ASP A 51 32.65 74.57 3.70
N THR A 52 31.39 74.57 3.29
CA THR A 52 30.68 75.78 2.86
C THR A 52 30.50 76.75 4.04
N VAL A 53 30.07 76.22 5.19
CA VAL A 53 29.88 76.98 6.44
C VAL A 53 31.19 77.57 6.95
N LEU A 54 32.29 76.79 6.90
CA LEU A 54 33.61 77.28 7.30
C LEU A 54 34.10 78.40 6.39
N ASN A 55 33.86 78.32 5.09
CA ASN A 55 34.21 79.39 4.16
C ASN A 55 33.40 80.67 4.45
N ASP A 56 32.09 80.56 4.68
CA ASP A 56 31.24 81.71 5.01
C ASP A 56 31.65 82.38 6.33
N VAL A 57 31.95 81.58 7.36
CA VAL A 57 32.28 82.09 8.70
C VAL A 57 33.73 82.59 8.80
N LEU A 58 34.71 81.84 8.29
CA LEU A 58 36.14 82.16 8.46
C LEU A 58 36.65 83.12 7.40
N VAL A 59 36.21 82.98 6.15
CA VAL A 59 36.71 83.79 5.03
C VAL A 59 35.81 85.01 4.81
N GLN A 60 34.50 84.80 4.69
CA GLN A 60 33.55 85.88 4.36
C GLN A 60 33.00 86.62 5.59
N ARG A 61 33.26 86.13 6.80
CA ARG A 61 32.75 86.67 8.09
C ARG A 61 31.24 86.91 8.08
N SER A 62 30.50 86.06 7.39
CA SER A 62 29.05 86.12 7.25
C SER A 62 28.38 85.07 8.12
N ALA A 63 27.11 85.29 8.48
CA ALA A 63 26.34 84.29 9.18
C ALA A 63 26.15 83.06 8.28
N PRO A 64 26.39 81.84 8.77
CA PRO A 64 26.29 80.65 7.94
C PRO A 64 24.84 80.39 7.56
N ARG A 65 24.64 79.94 6.32
CA ARG A 65 23.34 79.52 5.80
C ARG A 65 23.20 78.02 6.07
N LEU A 66 22.32 77.69 6.99
CA LEU A 66 22.02 76.31 7.40
C LEU A 66 20.54 76.06 7.15
N ASP A 67 20.20 74.81 6.83
CA ASP A 67 18.81 74.37 6.86
C ASP A 67 18.27 74.33 8.30
N SER A 68 16.96 74.35 8.44
CA SER A 68 16.22 74.34 9.70
C SER A 68 16.55 73.15 10.62
N ALA A 69 16.97 72.02 10.04
CA ALA A 69 17.35 70.82 10.77
C ALA A 69 18.84 70.77 11.18
N THR A 70 19.66 71.73 10.74
CA THR A 70 21.11 71.72 10.90
C THR A 70 21.60 72.82 11.83
N ARG A 71 22.44 72.46 12.80
CA ARG A 71 23.05 73.39 13.77
C ARG A 71 24.56 73.35 13.70
N PHE A 72 25.18 74.52 13.70
CA PHE A 72 26.64 74.67 13.67
C PHE A 72 27.18 75.13 15.03
N PHE A 73 28.23 74.47 15.49
CA PHE A 73 28.95 74.80 16.72
C PHE A 73 30.45 74.90 16.47
N ALA A 74 31.14 75.73 17.24
CA ALA A 74 32.59 75.88 17.19
C ALA A 74 33.18 76.08 18.59
N SER A 75 34.42 75.62 18.82
CA SER A 75 35.11 75.81 20.10
C SER A 75 35.53 77.25 20.38
N ASN A 76 35.74 78.06 19.33
CA ASN A 76 36.16 79.46 19.42
C ASN A 76 35.01 80.48 19.43
N LEU A 77 33.74 80.05 19.26
CA LEU A 77 32.58 80.93 19.24
C LEU A 77 31.77 80.77 20.53
N SER A 78 31.81 81.79 21.40
CA SER A 78 31.10 81.77 22.70
C SER A 78 29.57 81.67 22.55
N GLU A 79 28.99 82.29 21.53
CA GLU A 79 27.54 82.21 21.24
C GLU A 79 27.11 80.86 20.65
N ARG A 80 28.06 80.07 20.11
CA ARG A 80 27.80 78.77 19.46
C ARG A 80 28.77 77.69 19.97
N ALA A 81 28.98 77.68 21.27
CA ALA A 81 29.90 76.73 21.90
C ALA A 81 29.38 75.29 21.78
N ILE A 82 30.30 74.33 21.64
CA ILE A 82 29.97 72.90 21.50
C ILE A 82 29.26 72.41 22.78
N PRO A 83 28.01 71.93 22.69
CA PRO A 83 27.27 71.39 23.84
C PRO A 83 28.02 70.21 24.46
N LYS A 84 27.93 70.05 25.79
CA LYS A 84 28.57 68.94 26.54
C LYS A 84 28.23 67.56 25.97
N ALA A 85 27.05 67.42 25.36
CA ALA A 85 26.58 66.17 24.75
C ALA A 85 27.41 65.72 23.55
N PHE A 86 28.08 66.64 22.85
CA PHE A 86 28.87 66.36 21.65
C PHE A 86 30.38 66.59 21.86
N GLN A 87 30.81 66.74 23.12
CA GLN A 87 32.23 66.91 23.44
C GLN A 87 32.93 65.55 23.48
N GLY A 88 34.15 65.49 22.91
CA GLY A 88 34.97 64.28 22.92
C GLY A 88 34.76 63.35 21.73
N LEU A 89 33.95 63.76 20.73
CA LEU A 89 33.80 63.03 19.47
C LEU A 89 35.11 63.08 18.65
N ALA A 90 35.35 62.01 17.89
CA ALA A 90 36.45 61.95 16.93
C ALA A 90 36.18 62.87 15.73
N ASP A 91 37.23 63.22 14.98
CA ASP A 91 37.05 63.94 13.72
C ASP A 91 36.45 63.01 12.66
N GLY A 92 35.52 63.54 11.87
CA GLY A 92 34.72 62.78 10.90
C GLY A 92 33.24 62.71 11.30
N PHE A 93 32.54 61.78 10.65
CA PHE A 93 31.13 61.49 10.90
C PHE A 93 30.97 60.61 12.15
N THR A 94 29.97 60.91 12.98
CA THR A 94 29.57 60.07 14.11
C THR A 94 28.06 60.21 14.30
N GLU A 95 27.38 59.08 14.36
CA GLU A 95 25.98 59.00 14.78
C GLU A 95 25.89 58.98 16.30
N VAL A 96 25.07 59.86 16.87
CA VAL A 96 24.89 60.01 18.31
C VAL A 96 23.42 59.82 18.65
N VAL A 97 23.10 58.68 19.27
CA VAL A 97 21.75 58.39 19.78
C VAL A 97 21.63 58.88 21.22
N ARG A 98 20.63 59.72 21.50
CA ARG A 98 20.37 60.25 22.84
C ARG A 98 18.88 60.24 23.18
N ASP A 99 18.55 59.51 24.25
CA ASP A 99 17.18 59.32 24.72
C ASP A 99 16.29 58.73 23.61
N GLU A 100 15.41 59.52 22.99
CA GLU A 100 14.53 59.12 21.87
C GLU A 100 14.93 59.79 20.53
N ASP A 101 15.98 60.62 20.51
CA ASP A 101 16.42 61.36 19.33
C ASP A 101 17.80 60.87 18.86
N ALA A 102 17.95 60.66 17.55
CA ALA A 102 19.24 60.41 16.94
C ALA A 102 19.74 61.63 16.16
N PHE A 103 21.05 61.87 16.24
CA PHE A 103 21.72 63.02 15.66
C PHE A 103 22.91 62.58 14.82
N TYR A 104 22.99 63.09 13.60
CA TYR A 104 24.20 62.99 12.80
C TYR A 104 25.14 64.14 13.15
N VAL A 105 26.38 63.80 13.49
CA VAL A 105 27.38 64.76 13.90
C VAL A 105 28.61 64.64 13.01
N TYR A 106 29.02 65.75 12.40
CA TYR A 106 30.27 65.81 11.63
C TYR A 106 31.23 66.80 12.27
N GLN A 107 32.40 66.32 12.70
CA GLN A 107 33.45 67.12 13.35
C GLN A 107 34.68 67.30 12.47
N ARG A 108 35.24 68.51 12.45
CA ARG A 108 36.55 68.77 11.85
C ARG A 108 37.37 69.74 12.68
N GLY A 109 38.61 69.36 12.99
CA GLY A 109 39.61 70.26 13.56
C GLY A 109 40.30 71.11 12.49
N VAL A 110 40.27 72.44 12.60
CA VAL A 110 41.02 73.35 11.74
C VAL A 110 41.74 74.39 12.60
N GLY A 111 43.08 74.44 12.52
CA GLY A 111 43.87 75.44 13.22
C GLY A 111 43.86 75.33 14.76
N GLY A 112 43.63 74.13 15.31
CA GLY A 112 43.52 73.90 16.75
C GLY A 112 42.12 74.10 17.34
N GLU A 113 41.19 74.61 16.52
CA GLU A 113 39.78 74.78 16.87
C GLU A 113 38.93 73.66 16.26
N LYS A 114 37.87 73.27 16.96
CA LYS A 114 36.92 72.24 16.53
C LYS A 114 35.65 72.88 16.00
N TYR A 115 35.20 72.41 14.85
CA TYR A 115 33.95 72.80 14.21
C TYR A 115 33.05 71.58 14.07
N LEU A 116 31.77 71.77 14.38
CA LEU A 116 30.80 70.69 14.47
C LEU A 116 29.52 71.09 13.74
N LEU A 117 28.99 70.16 12.96
CA LEU A 117 27.67 70.27 12.35
C LEU A 117 26.81 69.13 12.87
N VAL A 118 25.63 69.47 13.40
CA VAL A 118 24.69 68.55 14.03
C VAL A 118 23.37 68.63 13.29
N GLN A 119 22.90 67.50 12.77
CA GLN A 119 21.63 67.38 12.07
C GLN A 119 20.71 66.39 12.80
N GLU A 120 19.42 66.73 12.92
CA GLU A 120 18.39 65.85 13.52
C GLU A 120 18.00 64.72 12.53
N GLN A 121 17.98 63.46 12.99
CA GLN A 121 17.78 62.27 12.13
C GLN A 121 16.31 61.82 11.99
N HIS A 122 15.38 62.44 12.73
CA HIS A 122 14.00 61.94 12.90
C HIS A 122 13.24 61.63 11.58
N GLU A 123 13.43 62.45 10.54
CA GLU A 123 12.79 62.19 9.24
C GLU A 123 13.38 60.98 8.49
N PHE A 124 14.67 60.68 8.69
CA PHE A 124 15.34 59.54 8.08
C PHE A 124 14.95 58.23 8.78
N GLU A 125 14.91 58.21 10.12
CA GLU A 125 14.49 57.02 10.89
C GLU A 125 13.06 56.57 10.53
N ALA A 126 12.12 57.51 10.36
CA ALA A 126 10.75 57.19 9.99
C ALA A 126 10.66 56.52 8.61
N ARG A 127 11.46 57.00 7.63
CA ARG A 127 11.53 56.44 6.28
C ARG A 127 12.22 55.08 6.26
N GLU A 128 13.29 54.91 7.03
CA GLU A 128 13.98 53.64 7.20
C GLU A 128 13.05 52.58 7.81
N ASN A 129 12.36 52.91 8.91
CA ASN A 129 11.39 52.03 9.55
C ASN A 129 10.23 51.66 8.60
N ALA A 130 9.75 52.62 7.80
CA ALA A 130 8.74 52.35 6.78
C ALA A 130 9.27 51.37 5.71
N LEU A 131 10.49 51.57 5.23
CA LEU A 131 11.16 50.67 4.29
C LEU A 131 11.33 49.26 4.89
N PHE A 132 11.81 49.17 6.14
CA PHE A 132 11.98 47.89 6.84
C PHE A 132 10.64 47.15 6.95
N ASN A 133 9.58 47.83 7.36
CA ASN A 133 8.23 47.25 7.44
C ASN A 133 7.72 46.76 6.08
N VAL A 134 7.96 47.52 5.00
CA VAL A 134 7.58 47.12 3.64
C VAL A 134 8.37 45.90 3.18
N VAL A 135 9.68 45.86 3.41
CA VAL A 135 10.55 44.73 3.07
C VAL A 135 10.16 43.48 3.87
N LEU A 136 9.91 43.62 5.17
CA LEU A 136 9.47 42.53 6.04
C LEU A 136 8.10 41.98 5.62
N ALA A 137 7.13 42.86 5.36
CA ALA A 137 5.80 42.47 4.88
C ALA A 137 5.90 41.74 3.53
N GLY A 138 6.71 42.25 2.60
CA GLY A 138 6.98 41.63 1.31
C GLY A 138 7.63 40.25 1.43
N PHE A 139 8.60 40.10 2.33
CA PHE A 139 9.25 38.82 2.64
C PHE A 139 8.25 37.81 3.21
N LEU A 140 7.43 38.19 4.18
CA LEU A 140 6.43 37.30 4.76
C LEU A 140 5.37 36.88 3.73
N LEU A 141 4.90 37.84 2.92
CA LEU A 141 3.95 37.58 1.84
C LEU A 141 4.53 36.62 0.78
N SER A 142 5.81 36.78 0.42
CA SER A 142 6.48 35.91 -0.55
C SER A 142 6.60 34.47 -0.04
N VAL A 143 6.98 34.29 1.23
CA VAL A 143 7.07 32.96 1.87
C VAL A 143 5.69 32.29 1.97
N LEU A 144 4.66 33.03 2.38
CA LEU A 144 3.28 32.53 2.43
C LEU A 144 2.76 32.17 1.02
N GLY A 145 3.03 33.01 0.03
CA GLY A 145 2.69 32.77 -1.37
C GLY A 145 3.37 31.51 -1.92
N ALA A 146 4.66 31.33 -1.63
CA ALA A 146 5.40 30.13 -2.02
C ALA A 146 4.88 28.85 -1.35
N TRP A 147 4.47 28.93 -0.07
CA TRP A 147 3.82 27.81 0.61
C TRP A 147 2.48 27.44 -0.04
N GLY A 148 1.64 28.43 -0.35
CA GLY A 148 0.36 28.22 -1.02
C GLY A 148 0.52 27.64 -2.43
N LEU A 149 1.36 28.27 -3.27
CA LEU A 149 1.65 27.82 -4.62
C LEU A 149 2.30 26.42 -4.63
N GLY A 150 3.25 26.17 -3.72
CA GLY A 150 3.87 24.86 -3.56
C GLY A 150 2.84 23.78 -3.23
N ARG A 151 1.87 24.08 -2.37
CA ARG A 151 0.79 23.13 -2.01
C ARG A 151 -0.15 22.86 -3.19
N LEU A 152 -0.52 23.90 -3.94
CA LEU A 152 -1.35 23.77 -5.14
C LEU A 152 -0.67 22.91 -6.21
N MET A 153 0.60 23.18 -6.51
CA MET A 153 1.38 22.43 -7.49
C MET A 153 1.62 20.98 -7.05
N ALA A 154 1.97 20.77 -5.78
CA ALA A 154 2.14 19.43 -5.23
C ALA A 154 0.86 18.59 -5.39
N ASN A 155 -0.31 19.16 -5.09
CA ASN A 155 -1.58 18.46 -5.24
C ASN A 155 -1.93 18.20 -6.71
N ARG A 156 -1.69 19.16 -7.61
CA ARG A 156 -2.02 19.02 -9.04
C ARG A 156 -1.15 17.96 -9.72
N VAL A 157 0.14 17.92 -9.41
CA VAL A 157 1.11 17.01 -10.06
C VAL A 157 1.09 15.62 -9.42
N MET A 158 0.94 15.49 -8.09
CA MET A 158 0.98 14.18 -7.43
C MET A 158 -0.38 13.47 -7.39
N ALA A 159 -1.49 14.17 -7.57
CA ALA A 159 -2.81 13.54 -7.53
C ALA A 159 -2.98 12.43 -8.59
N PRO A 160 -2.64 12.63 -9.88
CA PRO A 160 -2.75 11.58 -10.89
C PRO A 160 -1.90 10.34 -10.56
N VAL A 161 -0.66 10.54 -10.12
CA VAL A 161 0.25 9.44 -9.73
C VAL A 161 -0.30 8.65 -8.55
N SER A 162 -0.83 9.33 -7.54
CA SER A 162 -1.43 8.67 -6.37
C SER A 162 -2.71 7.89 -6.72
N ARG A 163 -3.51 8.41 -7.67
CA ARG A 163 -4.69 7.71 -8.19
C ARG A 163 -4.28 6.46 -8.95
N LEU A 164 -3.32 6.56 -9.86
CA LEU A 164 -2.81 5.42 -10.63
C LEU A 164 -2.23 4.35 -9.69
N ALA A 165 -1.40 4.75 -8.73
CA ALA A 165 -0.83 3.84 -7.75
C ALA A 165 -1.91 3.14 -6.90
N ASN A 166 -2.96 3.85 -6.50
CA ASN A 166 -4.07 3.23 -5.81
C ASN A 166 -4.83 2.27 -6.72
N GLN A 167 -5.13 2.64 -7.97
CA GLN A 167 -5.80 1.76 -8.92
C GLN A 167 -5.01 0.45 -9.13
N VAL A 168 -3.69 0.53 -9.34
CA VAL A 168 -2.83 -0.66 -9.49
C VAL A 168 -2.77 -1.52 -8.22
N ARG A 169 -2.88 -0.91 -7.04
CA ARG A 169 -2.94 -1.67 -5.77
C ARG A 169 -4.24 -2.44 -5.58
N HIS A 170 -5.33 -2.09 -6.28
CA HIS A 170 -6.59 -2.81 -6.15
C HIS A 170 -6.54 -4.10 -6.98
N ARG A 171 -6.75 -5.23 -6.30
CA ARG A 171 -6.72 -6.59 -6.87
C ARG A 171 -7.71 -6.78 -8.02
N ASP A 172 -8.75 -5.94 -8.09
CA ASP A 172 -9.77 -5.91 -9.14
C ASP A 172 -9.19 -5.74 -10.54
N GLN A 173 -7.97 -5.21 -10.68
CA GLN A 173 -7.30 -5.10 -11.98
C GLN A 173 -6.81 -6.43 -12.56
N LEU A 174 -6.75 -7.51 -11.77
CA LEU A 174 -6.47 -8.84 -12.31
C LEU A 174 -7.71 -9.46 -12.98
N HIS A 175 -8.87 -8.81 -12.88
CA HIS A 175 -10.08 -9.28 -13.54
C HIS A 175 -9.96 -9.17 -15.08
N PRO A 176 -10.37 -10.19 -15.84
CA PRO A 176 -10.26 -10.18 -17.32
C PRO A 176 -10.97 -9.00 -17.99
N LEU A 177 -12.05 -8.51 -17.35
CA LEU A 177 -12.88 -7.39 -17.82
C LEU A 177 -12.46 -6.02 -17.26
N ALA A 178 -11.35 -5.93 -16.52
CA ALA A 178 -10.93 -4.65 -15.95
C ALA A 178 -10.58 -3.67 -17.09
N PRO A 179 -11.16 -2.45 -17.10
CA PRO A 179 -10.88 -1.47 -18.13
C PRO A 179 -9.39 -1.03 -18.08
N PRO A 180 -8.79 -0.70 -19.23
CA PRO A 180 -7.41 -0.24 -19.29
C PRO A 180 -7.25 1.08 -18.54
N LEU A 181 -6.15 1.21 -17.80
CA LEU A 181 -5.82 2.38 -17.01
C LEU A 181 -5.51 3.58 -17.90
N ALA A 182 -4.77 3.37 -18.99
CA ALA A 182 -4.25 4.43 -19.84
C ALA A 182 -5.33 5.38 -20.38
N LEU A 183 -6.55 4.87 -20.64
CA LEU A 183 -7.67 5.69 -21.14
C LEU A 183 -8.15 6.76 -20.16
N GLN A 184 -7.81 6.64 -18.87
CA GLN A 184 -8.22 7.59 -17.82
C GLN A 184 -7.19 8.70 -17.58
N TYR A 185 -6.04 8.64 -18.24
CA TYR A 185 -4.94 9.58 -18.06
C TYR A 185 -4.63 10.32 -19.38
N PRO A 186 -4.20 11.59 -19.31
CA PRO A 186 -3.68 12.31 -20.47
C PRO A 186 -2.45 11.61 -21.07
N ASP A 187 -2.13 11.94 -22.32
CA ASP A 187 -0.93 11.45 -23.01
C ASP A 187 0.34 12.19 -22.54
N ASP A 188 0.67 12.03 -21.26
CA ASP A 188 1.82 12.59 -20.56
C ASP A 188 2.66 11.48 -19.89
N GLU A 189 3.62 11.83 -19.04
CA GLU A 189 4.45 10.85 -18.32
C GLU A 189 3.62 9.90 -17.44
N VAL A 190 2.49 10.36 -16.91
CA VAL A 190 1.58 9.53 -16.11
C VAL A 190 0.78 8.59 -17.01
N GLY A 191 0.32 9.08 -18.17
CA GLY A 191 -0.32 8.25 -19.20
C GLY A 191 0.57 7.14 -19.74
N HIS A 192 1.83 7.46 -20.06
CA HIS A 192 2.81 6.46 -20.49
C HIS A 192 3.08 5.40 -19.40
N LEU A 193 3.15 5.82 -18.13
CA LEU A 193 3.28 4.88 -17.01
C LEU A 193 2.03 3.99 -16.88
N ALA A 194 0.83 4.53 -17.05
CA ALA A 194 -0.40 3.76 -17.06
C ALA A 194 -0.44 2.74 -18.21
N ALA A 195 0.00 3.11 -19.42
CA ALA A 195 0.10 2.20 -20.56
C ALA A 195 1.13 1.08 -20.34
N ALA A 196 2.25 1.38 -19.68
CA ALA A 196 3.22 0.36 -19.28
C ALA A 196 2.62 -0.64 -18.29
N PHE A 197 1.86 -0.17 -17.29
CA PHE A 197 1.13 -1.04 -16.37
C PHE A 197 0.11 -1.91 -17.11
N ASP A 198 -0.69 -1.35 -18.00
CA ASP A 198 -1.66 -2.11 -18.81
C ASP A 198 -0.98 -3.23 -19.61
N SER A 199 0.17 -2.95 -20.22
CA SER A 199 0.95 -3.96 -20.95
C SER A 199 1.42 -5.11 -20.03
N THR A 200 1.97 -4.78 -18.86
CA THR A 200 2.42 -5.80 -17.90
C THR A 200 1.27 -6.63 -17.33
N LEU A 201 0.14 -5.99 -17.02
CA LEU A 201 -1.07 -6.68 -16.55
C LEU A 201 -1.64 -7.59 -17.64
N SER A 202 -1.65 -7.14 -18.90
CA SER A 202 -2.07 -7.95 -20.04
C SER A 202 -1.20 -9.20 -20.21
N GLN A 203 0.14 -9.05 -20.15
CA GLN A 203 1.07 -10.19 -20.21
C GLN A 203 0.86 -11.16 -19.04
N LEU A 204 0.66 -10.65 -17.82
CA LEU A 204 0.38 -11.48 -16.65
C LEU A 204 -0.92 -12.27 -16.83
N ARG A 205 -2.01 -11.61 -17.27
CA ARG A 205 -3.29 -12.26 -17.57
C ARG A 205 -3.12 -13.37 -18.62
N GLN A 206 -2.40 -13.09 -19.70
CA GLN A 206 -2.15 -14.08 -20.75
C GLN A 206 -1.36 -15.29 -20.23
N THR A 207 -0.34 -15.07 -19.38
CA THR A 207 0.42 -16.16 -18.76
C THR A 207 -0.46 -17.00 -17.84
N LEU A 208 -1.30 -16.37 -17.02
CA LEU A 208 -2.24 -17.08 -16.14
C LEU A 208 -3.29 -17.88 -16.93
N GLU A 209 -3.79 -17.33 -18.03
CA GLU A 209 -4.74 -18.02 -18.91
C GLU A 209 -4.08 -19.23 -19.60
N ARG A 210 -2.86 -19.08 -20.11
CA ARG A 210 -2.08 -20.19 -20.69
C ARG A 210 -1.83 -21.29 -19.67
N GLU A 211 -1.49 -20.94 -18.43
CA GLU A 211 -1.29 -21.92 -17.35
C GLU A 211 -2.57 -22.69 -17.03
N ARG A 212 -3.73 -22.01 -17.04
CA ARG A 212 -5.06 -22.64 -16.87
C ARG A 212 -5.39 -23.59 -18.01
N LEU A 213 -5.24 -23.15 -19.26
CA LEU A 213 -5.49 -23.98 -20.45
C LEU A 213 -4.56 -25.19 -20.47
N PHE A 214 -3.27 -24.99 -20.21
CA PHE A 214 -2.29 -26.08 -20.10
C PHE A 214 -2.70 -27.12 -19.04
N THR A 215 -3.13 -26.67 -17.86
CA THR A 215 -3.63 -27.58 -16.81
C THR A 215 -4.88 -28.34 -17.27
N ALA A 216 -5.77 -27.70 -18.03
CA ALA A 216 -6.96 -28.35 -18.57
C ALA A 216 -6.61 -29.39 -19.65
N ASP A 217 -5.72 -29.05 -20.58
CA ASP A 217 -5.32 -29.92 -21.68
C ASP A 217 -4.54 -31.14 -21.18
N VAL A 218 -3.59 -30.94 -20.27
CA VAL A 218 -2.83 -32.04 -19.62
C VAL A 218 -3.77 -33.01 -18.91
N SER A 219 -4.91 -32.56 -18.38
CA SER A 219 -5.92 -33.45 -17.81
C SER A 219 -6.47 -34.46 -18.80
N HIS A 220 -6.85 -33.98 -19.98
CA HIS A 220 -7.44 -34.82 -21.01
C HIS A 220 -6.39 -35.75 -21.63
N GLU A 221 -5.20 -35.23 -21.88
CA GLU A 221 -4.09 -35.98 -22.48
C GLU A 221 -3.54 -37.07 -21.54
N LEU A 222 -3.63 -36.91 -20.21
CA LEU A 222 -3.26 -37.96 -19.26
C LEU A 222 -4.39 -38.96 -19.00
N ARG A 223 -5.66 -38.52 -19.00
CA ARG A 223 -6.81 -39.40 -18.73
C ARG A 223 -7.03 -40.43 -19.85
N THR A 224 -6.87 -40.02 -21.09
CA THR A 224 -7.09 -40.88 -22.27
C THR A 224 -6.21 -42.14 -22.29
N PRO A 225 -4.86 -42.05 -22.20
CA PRO A 225 -4.01 -43.24 -22.19
C PRO A 225 -4.24 -44.11 -20.95
N LEU A 226 -4.56 -43.51 -19.79
CA LEU A 226 -4.93 -44.27 -18.60
C LEU A 226 -6.22 -45.07 -18.81
N MET A 227 -7.25 -44.48 -19.44
CA MET A 227 -8.49 -45.20 -19.76
C MET A 227 -8.25 -46.34 -20.76
N VAL A 228 -7.36 -46.16 -21.73
CA VAL A 228 -6.96 -47.24 -22.64
C VAL A 228 -6.29 -48.39 -21.88
N VAL A 229 -5.37 -48.10 -20.96
CA VAL A 229 -4.71 -49.13 -20.13
C VAL A 229 -5.73 -49.85 -19.24
N LEU A 230 -6.66 -49.11 -18.63
CA LEU A 230 -7.72 -49.68 -17.80
C LEU A 230 -8.66 -50.57 -18.60
N GLY A 231 -9.15 -50.11 -19.75
CA GLY A 231 -10.01 -50.90 -20.63
C GLY A 231 -9.31 -52.16 -21.16
N ALA A 232 -8.02 -52.07 -21.48
CA ALA A 232 -7.23 -53.25 -21.84
C ALA A 232 -7.10 -54.25 -20.68
N CYS A 233 -6.91 -53.76 -19.44
CA CYS A 233 -6.90 -54.62 -18.26
C CYS A 233 -8.26 -55.28 -18.02
N GLU A 234 -9.37 -54.56 -18.20
CA GLU A 234 -10.74 -55.10 -18.06
C GLU A 234 -11.00 -56.22 -19.08
N LEU A 235 -10.63 -56.02 -20.36
CA LEU A 235 -10.74 -57.05 -21.39
C LEU A 235 -9.89 -58.29 -21.08
N LEU A 236 -8.69 -58.08 -20.53
CA LEU A 236 -7.81 -59.17 -20.12
C LEU A 236 -8.36 -59.94 -18.90
N GLU A 237 -9.02 -59.26 -17.96
CA GLU A 237 -9.68 -59.91 -16.82
C GLU A 237 -10.91 -60.74 -17.23
N GLN A 238 -11.59 -60.37 -18.32
CA GLN A 238 -12.70 -61.14 -18.89
C GLN A 238 -12.23 -62.37 -19.70
N ALA A 239 -10.97 -62.41 -20.11
CA ALA A 239 -10.38 -63.55 -20.81
C ALA A 239 -9.88 -64.62 -19.81
N GLU A 240 -9.97 -65.91 -20.18
CA GLU A 240 -9.35 -66.99 -19.40
C GLU A 240 -7.82 -66.90 -19.47
N LEU A 241 -7.23 -66.15 -18.54
CA LEU A 241 -5.78 -66.00 -18.41
C LEU A 241 -5.19 -67.13 -17.57
N PRO A 242 -4.03 -67.70 -17.98
CA PRO A 242 -3.29 -68.62 -17.12
C PRO A 242 -2.86 -67.93 -15.81
N ASP A 243 -2.89 -68.63 -14.68
CA ASP A 243 -2.67 -68.08 -13.32
C ASP A 243 -1.43 -67.18 -13.18
N ARG A 244 -0.37 -67.49 -13.93
CA ARG A 244 0.87 -66.70 -13.97
C ARG A 244 0.69 -65.27 -14.51
N ALA A 245 -0.33 -65.04 -15.35
CA ALA A 245 -0.61 -63.75 -16.01
C ALA A 245 -1.64 -62.91 -15.25
N GLN A 246 -2.49 -63.51 -14.43
CA GLN A 246 -3.49 -62.80 -13.64
C GLN A 246 -2.86 -61.82 -12.64
N ARG A 247 -1.80 -62.25 -11.93
CA ARG A 247 -1.09 -61.40 -10.94
C ARG A 247 -0.45 -60.14 -11.57
N PRO A 248 0.31 -60.23 -12.67
CA PRO A 248 0.81 -59.06 -13.40
C PRO A 248 -0.29 -58.11 -13.89
N VAL A 249 -1.37 -58.63 -14.48
CA VAL A 249 -2.48 -57.80 -15.00
C VAL A 249 -3.16 -57.03 -13.87
N ALA A 250 -3.46 -57.70 -12.76
CA ALA A 250 -4.03 -57.05 -11.57
C ALA A 250 -3.10 -55.94 -11.01
N ARG A 251 -1.78 -56.13 -11.08
CA ARG A 251 -0.80 -55.12 -10.67
C ARG A 251 -0.77 -53.92 -11.63
N ILE A 252 -0.85 -54.14 -12.94
CA ILE A 252 -0.91 -53.06 -13.94
C ILE A 252 -2.20 -52.25 -13.78
N ARG A 253 -3.34 -52.94 -13.65
CA ARG A 253 -4.63 -52.29 -13.40
C ARG A 253 -4.57 -51.40 -12.16
N ARG A 254 -4.05 -51.94 -11.05
CA ARG A 254 -3.86 -51.17 -9.81
C ARG A 254 -3.03 -49.93 -10.08
N ALA A 255 -1.83 -50.06 -10.65
CA ALA A 255 -0.94 -48.94 -10.96
C ALA A 255 -1.59 -47.86 -11.86
N ALA A 256 -2.31 -48.26 -12.89
CA ALA A 256 -3.03 -47.34 -13.79
C ALA A 256 -4.14 -46.57 -13.04
N GLN A 257 -4.85 -47.27 -12.16
CA GLN A 257 -5.84 -46.67 -11.29
C GLN A 257 -5.23 -45.69 -10.26
N GLU A 258 -4.04 -46.00 -9.71
CA GLU A 258 -3.28 -45.09 -8.83
C GLU A 258 -2.96 -43.79 -9.55
N MET A 259 -2.42 -43.89 -10.77
CA MET A 259 -2.07 -42.75 -11.60
C MET A 259 -3.30 -41.91 -11.94
N HIS A 260 -4.43 -42.54 -12.28
CA HIS A 260 -5.66 -41.82 -12.60
C HIS A 260 -6.13 -40.95 -11.43
N ALA A 261 -6.20 -41.50 -10.22
CA ALA A 261 -6.65 -40.73 -9.06
C ALA A 261 -5.66 -39.63 -8.65
N LEU A 262 -4.35 -39.88 -8.77
CA LEU A 262 -3.33 -38.85 -8.51
C LEU A 262 -3.42 -37.70 -9.50
N VAL A 263 -3.59 -38.01 -10.78
CA VAL A 263 -3.80 -37.03 -11.84
C VAL A 263 -5.06 -36.21 -11.57
N ASP A 264 -6.20 -36.86 -11.31
CA ASP A 264 -7.44 -36.17 -10.94
C ASP A 264 -7.27 -35.25 -9.72
N THR A 265 -6.54 -35.72 -8.70
CA THR A 265 -6.26 -34.94 -7.49
C THR A 265 -5.41 -33.71 -7.79
N PHE A 266 -4.30 -33.87 -8.51
CA PHE A 266 -3.41 -32.74 -8.83
C PHE A 266 -4.10 -31.71 -9.70
N LEU A 267 -4.91 -32.15 -10.65
CA LEU A 267 -5.65 -31.26 -11.54
C LEU A 267 -6.77 -30.53 -10.83
N LEU A 268 -7.47 -31.21 -9.91
CA LEU A 268 -8.46 -30.59 -9.05
C LEU A 268 -7.82 -29.49 -8.19
N LEU A 269 -6.67 -29.77 -7.57
CA LEU A 269 -5.93 -28.80 -6.77
C LEU A 269 -5.38 -27.63 -7.62
N ALA A 270 -4.84 -27.93 -8.80
CA ALA A 270 -4.31 -26.91 -9.72
C ALA A 270 -5.41 -25.97 -10.26
N ARG A 271 -6.65 -26.48 -10.42
CA ARG A 271 -7.83 -25.69 -10.78
C ARG A 271 -8.43 -24.93 -9.59
N ALA A 272 -8.29 -25.45 -8.38
CA ALA A 272 -8.88 -24.88 -7.16
C ALA A 272 -7.98 -23.84 -6.46
N ARG A 273 -7.30 -22.98 -7.24
CA ARG A 273 -6.49 -21.89 -6.68
C ARG A 273 -7.37 -20.95 -5.85
N PRO A 274 -6.87 -20.43 -4.71
CA PRO A 274 -7.61 -19.53 -3.82
C PRO A 274 -8.19 -18.31 -4.56
N GLU A 275 -7.49 -17.84 -5.59
CA GLU A 275 -7.87 -16.64 -6.36
C GLU A 275 -9.08 -16.85 -7.30
N GLN A 276 -9.51 -18.11 -7.50
CA GLN A 276 -10.66 -18.48 -8.32
C GLN A 276 -11.88 -18.90 -7.49
N ALA A 277 -11.91 -18.61 -6.18
CA ALA A 277 -13.15 -18.68 -5.40
C ALA A 277 -14.29 -17.85 -6.05
N SER A 278 -13.94 -16.84 -6.86
CA SER A 278 -14.90 -16.07 -7.68
C SER A 278 -15.44 -16.80 -8.91
N PHE A 279 -14.75 -17.81 -9.45
CA PHE A 279 -15.19 -18.58 -10.63
C PHE A 279 -15.84 -19.93 -10.29
N GLY A 280 -15.52 -20.51 -9.12
CA GLY A 280 -16.17 -21.73 -8.62
C GLY A 280 -17.48 -21.48 -7.85
N GLY A 281 -17.84 -20.21 -7.62
CA GLY A 281 -18.93 -19.84 -6.73
C GLY A 281 -18.55 -20.10 -5.27
N ALA A 282 -18.46 -19.05 -4.47
CA ALA A 282 -18.46 -19.22 -3.03
C ALA A 282 -19.83 -19.83 -2.65
N ALA A 283 -19.82 -21.08 -2.18
CA ALA A 283 -21.03 -21.84 -1.89
C ALA A 283 -21.18 -22.02 -0.38
N SER A 284 -22.44 -21.96 0.08
CA SER A 284 -22.78 -22.30 1.45
C SER A 284 -22.67 -23.82 1.66
N LEU A 285 -22.36 -24.23 2.89
CA LEU A 285 -22.32 -25.64 3.25
C LEU A 285 -23.63 -26.35 2.92
N GLN A 286 -24.76 -25.68 3.17
CA GLN A 286 -26.11 -26.17 2.98
C GLN A 286 -26.44 -26.39 1.50
N SER A 287 -26.06 -25.45 0.63
CA SER A 287 -26.30 -25.59 -0.81
C SER A 287 -25.57 -26.81 -1.39
N VAL A 288 -24.32 -27.04 -0.98
CA VAL A 288 -23.56 -28.21 -1.45
C VAL A 288 -24.14 -29.51 -0.87
N ALA A 289 -24.52 -29.51 0.40
CA ALA A 289 -25.13 -30.67 1.05
C ALA A 289 -26.49 -31.06 0.41
N ALA A 290 -27.31 -30.09 0.03
CA ALA A 290 -28.57 -30.32 -0.67
C ALA A 290 -28.33 -30.98 -2.04
N GLU A 291 -27.38 -30.47 -2.83
CA GLU A 291 -27.00 -31.08 -4.11
C GLU A 291 -26.50 -32.52 -3.93
N GLN A 292 -25.67 -32.77 -2.91
CA GLN A 292 -25.20 -34.13 -2.62
C GLN A 292 -26.33 -35.04 -2.15
N SER A 293 -27.30 -34.52 -1.40
CA SER A 293 -28.50 -35.25 -0.97
C SER A 293 -29.35 -35.68 -2.17
N GLU A 294 -29.59 -34.78 -3.12
CA GLU A 294 -30.32 -35.08 -4.36
C GLU A 294 -29.59 -36.13 -5.21
N ARG A 295 -28.25 -36.09 -5.24
CA ARG A 295 -27.44 -37.02 -6.02
C ARG A 295 -27.31 -38.40 -5.39
N TRP A 296 -27.04 -38.48 -4.08
CA TRP A 296 -26.72 -39.73 -3.39
C TRP A 296 -27.91 -40.38 -2.73
N GLY A 297 -28.94 -39.62 -2.35
CA GLY A 297 -30.17 -40.13 -1.75
C GLY A 297 -30.81 -41.27 -2.57
N PRO A 298 -31.04 -41.09 -3.89
CA PRO A 298 -31.60 -42.15 -4.74
C PRO A 298 -30.72 -43.41 -4.81
N LEU A 299 -29.39 -43.24 -4.93
CA LEU A 299 -28.45 -44.37 -5.01
C LEU A 299 -28.39 -45.18 -3.71
N LEU A 300 -28.44 -44.51 -2.56
CA LEU A 300 -28.51 -45.15 -1.24
C LEU A 300 -29.85 -45.89 -1.07
N ALA A 301 -30.96 -45.26 -1.47
CA ALA A 301 -32.29 -45.87 -1.41
C ALA A 301 -32.41 -47.10 -2.33
N GLU A 302 -31.82 -47.07 -3.53
CA GLU A 302 -31.77 -48.21 -4.45
C GLU A 302 -31.02 -49.41 -3.84
N LYS A 303 -29.99 -49.16 -3.04
CA LYS A 303 -29.29 -50.19 -2.25
C LYS A 303 -30.08 -50.66 -1.01
N GLY A 304 -31.25 -50.08 -0.74
CA GLY A 304 -32.07 -50.37 0.44
C GLY A 304 -31.57 -49.72 1.73
N LEU A 305 -30.77 -48.65 1.64
CA LEU A 305 -30.29 -47.86 2.77
C LEU A 305 -31.19 -46.65 3.01
N THR A 306 -31.42 -46.30 4.27
CA THR A 306 -32.10 -45.05 4.63
C THR A 306 -31.08 -43.91 4.62
N PHE A 307 -31.35 -42.84 3.88
CA PHE A 307 -30.51 -41.65 3.84
C PHE A 307 -31.20 -40.46 4.51
N GLU A 308 -30.51 -39.78 5.42
CA GLU A 308 -31.01 -38.61 6.15
C GLU A 308 -30.05 -37.43 6.00
N LEU A 309 -30.55 -36.29 5.53
CA LEU A 309 -29.87 -34.99 5.63
C LEU A 309 -30.41 -34.27 6.87
N ILE A 310 -29.54 -33.99 7.84
CA ILE A 310 -29.90 -33.35 9.10
C ILE A 310 -29.11 -32.06 9.24
N GLU A 311 -29.80 -30.93 9.39
CA GLU A 311 -29.17 -29.65 9.68
C GLU A 311 -29.28 -29.35 11.17
N GLU A 312 -28.18 -29.52 11.92
CA GLU A 312 -28.16 -29.24 13.37
C GLU A 312 -27.90 -27.75 13.65
N ALA A 313 -27.08 -27.12 12.81
CA ALA A 313 -26.80 -25.70 12.87
C ALA A 313 -26.46 -25.16 11.49
N ARG A 314 -26.88 -23.92 11.24
CA ARG A 314 -26.52 -23.20 10.03
C ARG A 314 -25.07 -22.74 10.13
N ASP A 315 -24.29 -23.06 9.11
CA ASP A 315 -22.98 -22.46 8.87
C ASP A 315 -23.11 -21.26 7.91
N ASP A 316 -22.44 -20.15 8.24
CA ASP A 316 -22.44 -18.91 7.46
C ASP A 316 -21.15 -18.74 6.63
N GLY A 317 -20.28 -19.76 6.61
CA GLY A 317 -19.04 -19.74 5.85
C GLY A 317 -19.28 -19.89 4.35
N ALA A 318 -18.34 -19.38 3.57
CA ALA A 318 -18.33 -19.48 2.12
C ALA A 318 -17.14 -20.32 1.67
N TYR A 319 -17.39 -21.41 0.94
CA TYR A 319 -16.38 -22.40 0.59
C TYR A 319 -16.29 -22.58 -0.93
N ASN A 320 -15.17 -23.15 -1.38
CA ASN A 320 -15.03 -23.57 -2.77
C ASN A 320 -15.97 -24.76 -3.06
N HIS A 321 -17.00 -24.54 -3.88
CA HIS A 321 -18.01 -25.54 -4.24
C HIS A 321 -17.40 -26.87 -4.69
N THR A 322 -16.50 -26.83 -5.67
CA THR A 322 -15.92 -28.03 -6.29
C THR A 322 -15.18 -28.90 -5.27
N LEU A 323 -14.39 -28.27 -4.40
CA LEU A 323 -13.62 -28.99 -3.38
C LEU A 323 -14.52 -29.57 -2.29
N LEU A 324 -15.48 -28.79 -1.80
CA LEU A 324 -16.42 -29.25 -0.78
C LEU A 324 -17.29 -30.41 -1.30
N SER A 325 -17.83 -30.28 -2.52
CA SER A 325 -18.58 -31.31 -3.23
C SER A 325 -17.74 -32.58 -3.42
N THR A 326 -16.45 -32.43 -3.76
CA THR A 326 -15.53 -33.58 -3.89
C THR A 326 -15.31 -34.27 -2.54
N VAL A 327 -15.12 -33.53 -1.45
CA VAL A 327 -14.94 -34.14 -0.12
C VAL A 327 -16.20 -34.90 0.30
N MET A 328 -17.38 -34.25 0.23
CA MET A 328 -18.65 -34.86 0.59
C MET A 328 -18.96 -36.11 -0.23
N SER A 329 -18.81 -36.04 -1.56
CA SER A 329 -19.07 -37.17 -2.45
C SER A 329 -18.13 -38.36 -2.19
N ASN A 330 -16.86 -38.12 -1.85
CA ASN A 330 -15.95 -39.20 -1.48
C ASN A 330 -16.37 -39.90 -0.17
N LEU A 331 -16.84 -39.13 0.81
CA LEU A 331 -17.32 -39.69 2.09
C LEU A 331 -18.66 -40.43 1.93
N LEU A 332 -19.61 -39.88 1.18
CA LEU A 332 -20.90 -40.53 0.88
C LEU A 332 -20.71 -41.80 0.04
N ARG A 333 -19.79 -41.79 -0.93
CA ARG A 333 -19.45 -43.00 -1.69
C ARG A 333 -18.89 -44.10 -0.80
N ASN A 334 -18.05 -43.73 0.19
CA ASN A 334 -17.56 -44.70 1.17
C ASN A 334 -18.71 -45.26 2.02
N ALA A 335 -19.60 -44.40 2.52
CA ALA A 335 -20.76 -44.85 3.29
C ALA A 335 -21.66 -45.80 2.48
N LEU A 336 -21.95 -45.47 1.21
CA LEU A 336 -22.68 -46.36 0.30
C LEU A 336 -21.97 -47.70 0.12
N HIS A 337 -20.64 -47.72 0.02
CA HIS A 337 -19.89 -48.95 -0.23
C HIS A 337 -19.86 -49.88 0.98
N TYR A 338 -19.60 -49.35 2.17
CA TYR A 338 -19.35 -50.13 3.39
C TYR A 338 -20.60 -50.39 4.26
N THR A 339 -21.75 -49.85 3.88
CA THR A 339 -23.03 -50.13 4.55
C THR A 339 -23.84 -51.11 3.69
N GLU A 340 -24.12 -52.31 4.21
CA GLU A 340 -24.97 -53.28 3.50
C GLU A 340 -26.46 -53.09 3.83
N ARG A 341 -26.79 -52.80 5.08
CA ARG A 341 -28.15 -52.50 5.55
C ARG A 341 -28.06 -51.44 6.66
N GLY A 342 -29.08 -50.58 6.73
CA GLY A 342 -29.20 -49.57 7.78
C GLY A 342 -29.24 -48.14 7.24
N THR A 343 -28.56 -47.22 7.92
CA THR A 343 -28.73 -45.77 7.75
C THR A 343 -27.43 -45.07 7.41
N VAL A 344 -27.48 -44.10 6.51
CA VAL A 344 -26.42 -43.13 6.25
C VAL A 344 -26.96 -41.73 6.53
N ARG A 345 -26.26 -40.95 7.37
CA ARG A 345 -26.66 -39.59 7.74
C ARG A 345 -25.61 -38.58 7.32
N LEU A 346 -26.03 -37.54 6.62
CA LEU A 346 -25.23 -36.32 6.39
C LEU A 346 -25.71 -35.25 7.38
N MET A 347 -24.87 -34.92 8.36
CA MET A 347 -25.20 -33.91 9.37
C MET A 347 -24.38 -32.65 9.18
N LEU A 348 -25.05 -31.51 9.13
CA LEU A 348 -24.44 -30.19 9.04
C LEU A 348 -24.38 -29.55 10.41
N ALA A 349 -23.23 -29.01 10.76
CA ALA A 349 -23.01 -28.27 11.99
C ALA A 349 -22.28 -26.95 11.70
N ARG A 350 -22.25 -26.06 12.68
CA ARG A 350 -21.49 -24.82 12.55
C ARG A 350 -20.00 -25.15 12.42
N GLY A 351 -19.35 -24.62 11.39
CA GLY A 351 -17.94 -24.89 11.09
C GLY A 351 -17.66 -26.28 10.55
N GLY A 352 -18.63 -27.01 9.99
CA GLY A 352 -18.34 -28.27 9.31
C GLY A 352 -19.51 -29.25 9.15
N PHE A 353 -19.19 -30.48 8.78
CA PHE A 353 -20.19 -31.53 8.58
C PHE A 353 -19.65 -32.88 9.02
N ARG A 354 -20.55 -33.84 9.18
CA ARG A 354 -20.20 -35.23 9.44
C ARG A 354 -21.05 -36.20 8.63
N VAL A 355 -20.45 -37.28 8.17
CA VAL A 355 -21.11 -38.39 7.49
C VAL A 355 -21.04 -39.60 8.42
N GLU A 356 -22.21 -40.06 8.87
CA GLU A 356 -22.35 -41.26 9.68
C GLU A 356 -22.92 -42.40 8.84
N ASP A 357 -22.34 -43.58 9.01
CA ASP A 357 -22.82 -44.82 8.41
C ASP A 357 -23.00 -45.88 9.49
N SER A 358 -23.99 -46.77 9.32
CA SER A 358 -24.21 -47.94 10.18
C SER A 358 -23.54 -49.20 9.62
N GLY A 359 -22.44 -49.06 8.90
CA GLY A 359 -21.72 -50.15 8.26
C GLY A 359 -20.90 -50.98 9.24
N VAL A 360 -19.94 -51.75 8.71
CA VAL A 360 -19.06 -52.65 9.51
C VAL A 360 -18.23 -51.92 10.57
N GLY A 361 -18.09 -50.59 10.45
CA GLY A 361 -17.23 -49.77 11.29
C GLY A 361 -15.76 -49.93 10.94
N ILE A 362 -14.90 -49.08 11.52
CA ILE A 362 -13.46 -49.11 11.27
C ILE A 362 -12.71 -49.34 12.59
N PRO A 363 -11.93 -50.44 12.70
CA PRO A 363 -11.14 -50.73 13.89
C PRO A 363 -10.23 -49.56 14.27
N LEU A 364 -10.10 -49.28 15.56
CA LEU A 364 -9.35 -48.11 16.07
C LEU A 364 -7.92 -48.04 15.52
N GLU A 365 -7.24 -49.18 15.43
CA GLU A 365 -5.87 -49.32 14.92
C GLU A 365 -5.72 -48.95 13.43
N GLN A 366 -6.81 -48.99 12.67
CA GLN A 366 -6.83 -48.67 11.25
C GLN A 366 -7.25 -47.21 10.99
N GLN A 367 -7.69 -46.48 12.01
CA GLN A 367 -8.31 -45.17 11.84
C GLN A 367 -7.36 -44.10 11.29
N GLU A 368 -6.12 -44.08 11.73
CA GLU A 368 -5.11 -43.14 11.19
C GLU A 368 -4.61 -43.58 9.82
N ARG A 369 -4.49 -44.89 9.61
CA ARG A 369 -3.91 -45.46 8.38
C ARG A 369 -4.88 -45.39 7.21
N MET A 370 -6.20 -45.37 7.42
CA MET A 370 -7.19 -45.33 6.33
C MET A 370 -7.09 -44.09 5.43
N PHE A 371 -6.52 -42.99 5.95
CA PHE A 371 -6.30 -41.77 5.18
C PHE A 371 -4.99 -41.80 4.39
N GLN A 372 -4.18 -42.85 4.54
CA GLN A 372 -3.05 -43.10 3.66
C GLN A 372 -3.57 -43.68 2.34
N PRO A 373 -2.93 -43.34 1.20
CA PRO A 373 -3.28 -43.93 -0.08
C PRO A 373 -3.25 -45.48 -0.02
N PHE A 374 -4.25 -46.13 -0.62
CA PHE A 374 -4.33 -47.58 -0.84
C PHE A 374 -4.51 -48.44 0.41
N VAL A 375 -4.75 -47.84 1.58
CA VAL A 375 -5.08 -48.58 2.78
C VAL A 375 -6.55 -48.99 2.76
N ARG A 376 -6.81 -50.29 2.88
CA ARG A 376 -8.15 -50.88 2.98
C ARG A 376 -8.32 -51.53 4.35
N GLY A 377 -9.55 -51.56 4.85
CA GLY A 377 -9.90 -52.34 6.05
C GLY A 377 -9.77 -53.84 5.79
N ALA A 378 -9.49 -54.62 6.84
CA ALA A 378 -9.20 -56.05 6.77
C ALA A 378 -10.34 -56.91 6.16
N GLU A 379 -11.57 -56.40 6.09
CA GLU A 379 -12.78 -57.11 5.64
C GLU A 379 -13.34 -56.63 4.29
N ALA A 380 -12.55 -55.88 3.50
CA ALA A 380 -13.06 -55.20 2.32
C ALA A 380 -13.47 -56.16 1.17
N ARG A 381 -14.79 -56.35 0.97
CA ARG A 381 -15.40 -57.22 -0.07
C ARG A 381 -15.72 -56.55 -1.42
N GLY A 382 -15.43 -55.25 -1.64
CA GLY A 382 -15.87 -54.53 -2.85
C GLY A 382 -14.77 -53.91 -3.73
N GLU A 383 -15.17 -53.38 -4.88
CA GLU A 383 -14.32 -52.63 -5.81
C GLU A 383 -14.07 -51.19 -5.31
N GLY A 384 -12.82 -50.87 -5.01
CA GLY A 384 -12.41 -49.54 -4.55
C GLY A 384 -10.92 -49.51 -4.18
N LEU A 385 -10.20 -48.50 -4.67
CA LEU A 385 -8.73 -48.45 -4.62
C LEU A 385 -8.14 -47.93 -3.30
N GLY A 386 -8.95 -47.57 -2.31
CA GLY A 386 -8.46 -46.94 -1.08
C GLY A 386 -7.91 -45.53 -1.29
N LEU A 387 -8.31 -44.84 -2.37
CA LEU A 387 -7.81 -43.51 -2.74
C LEU A 387 -8.70 -42.37 -2.23
N GLY A 388 -10.00 -42.60 -2.07
CA GLY A 388 -10.98 -41.55 -1.74
C GLY A 388 -10.69 -40.81 -0.44
N LEU A 389 -10.32 -41.51 0.64
CA LEU A 389 -9.99 -40.88 1.92
C LEU A 389 -8.66 -40.13 1.90
N SER A 390 -7.68 -40.61 1.13
CA SER A 390 -6.42 -39.89 0.92
C SER A 390 -6.63 -38.58 0.16
N LEU A 391 -7.57 -38.55 -0.78
CA LEU A 391 -7.98 -37.35 -1.51
C LEU A 391 -8.67 -36.36 -0.56
N VAL A 392 -9.61 -36.84 0.27
CA VAL A 392 -10.25 -36.03 1.31
C VAL A 392 -9.19 -35.37 2.22
N LYS A 393 -8.20 -36.14 2.71
CA LYS A 393 -7.12 -35.59 3.54
C LYS A 393 -6.32 -34.51 2.82
N ARG A 394 -5.97 -34.71 1.54
CA ARG A 394 -5.22 -33.73 0.73
C ARG A 394 -6.01 -32.45 0.50
N ILE A 395 -7.30 -32.55 0.16
CA ILE A 395 -8.17 -31.38 -0.01
C ILE A 395 -8.30 -30.63 1.31
N CYS A 396 -8.54 -31.34 2.41
CA CYS A 396 -8.66 -30.72 3.72
C CYS A 396 -7.37 -29.98 4.11
N ALA A 397 -6.20 -30.62 3.97
CA ALA A 397 -4.92 -29.97 4.23
C ALA A 397 -4.68 -28.73 3.34
N HIS A 398 -5.05 -28.78 2.06
CA HIS A 398 -4.93 -27.64 1.14
C HIS A 398 -5.84 -26.46 1.52
N GLN A 399 -7.04 -26.75 2.02
CA GLN A 399 -8.02 -25.73 2.43
C GLN A 399 -7.88 -25.30 3.90
N GLY A 400 -6.92 -25.88 4.63
CA GLY A 400 -6.80 -25.67 6.08
C GLY A 400 -7.96 -26.26 6.88
N TRP A 401 -8.68 -27.25 6.33
CA TRP A 401 -9.73 -28.01 7.01
C TRP A 401 -9.13 -29.22 7.73
N GLU A 402 -9.87 -29.75 8.70
CA GLU A 402 -9.51 -30.97 9.42
C GLU A 402 -10.50 -32.09 9.10
N VAL A 403 -9.99 -33.30 8.88
CA VAL A 403 -10.83 -34.50 8.76
C VAL A 403 -10.42 -35.51 9.82
N GLY A 404 -11.41 -36.10 10.47
CA GLY A 404 -11.24 -37.17 11.45
C GLY A 404 -12.31 -38.24 11.30
N VAL A 405 -12.14 -39.35 12.00
CA VAL A 405 -13.07 -40.47 12.03
C VAL A 405 -13.23 -40.96 13.46
N GLN A 406 -14.45 -41.35 13.80
CA GLN A 406 -14.82 -41.88 15.12
C GLN A 406 -15.75 -43.09 14.93
N PRO A 407 -15.78 -44.05 15.85
CA PRO A 407 -16.81 -45.09 15.85
C PRO A 407 -18.21 -44.47 15.98
N CYS A 408 -19.20 -45.05 15.30
CA CYS A 408 -20.61 -44.70 15.49
C CYS A 408 -21.32 -45.84 16.23
N GLU A 409 -22.03 -45.53 17.32
CA GLU A 409 -22.79 -46.54 18.08
C GLU A 409 -24.16 -46.83 17.42
N PRO A 410 -24.67 -48.07 17.45
CA PRO A 410 -24.08 -49.28 18.04
C PRO A 410 -23.04 -49.99 17.15
N GLN A 411 -22.99 -49.65 15.86
CA GLN A 411 -21.97 -50.12 14.91
C GLN A 411 -21.90 -49.16 13.72
N GLY A 412 -20.70 -48.82 13.24
CA GLY A 412 -20.51 -47.92 12.10
C GLY A 412 -19.33 -46.96 12.21
N SER A 413 -19.26 -46.00 11.30
CA SER A 413 -18.23 -44.95 11.28
C SER A 413 -18.84 -43.55 11.18
N CYS A 414 -18.22 -42.59 11.85
CA CYS A 414 -18.55 -41.16 11.79
C CYS A 414 -17.34 -40.40 11.26
N PHE A 415 -17.39 -39.96 10.01
CA PHE A 415 -16.39 -39.09 9.42
C PHE A 415 -16.75 -37.64 9.68
N ARG A 416 -15.89 -36.90 10.39
CA ARG A 416 -16.10 -35.49 10.73
C ARG A 416 -15.13 -34.61 9.98
N VAL A 417 -15.64 -33.59 9.29
CA VAL A 417 -14.86 -32.55 8.62
C VAL A 417 -15.12 -31.21 9.31
N ARG A 418 -14.08 -30.57 9.83
CA ARG A 418 -14.12 -29.20 10.35
C ARG A 418 -13.61 -28.24 9.29
N LEU A 419 -14.44 -27.27 8.95
CA LEU A 419 -14.16 -26.23 8.00
C LEU A 419 -13.73 -24.98 8.77
N ASN A 420 -12.60 -24.40 8.40
CA ASN A 420 -12.25 -23.06 8.83
C ASN A 420 -12.87 -22.10 7.83
N ALA A 421 -13.62 -21.10 8.31
CA ALA A 421 -14.03 -19.98 7.48
C ALA A 421 -12.74 -19.30 7.00
N GLY A 422 -12.49 -19.31 5.69
CA GLY A 422 -11.38 -18.52 5.15
C GLY A 422 -11.63 -17.06 5.49
N ASP A 423 -10.63 -16.38 6.05
CA ASP A 423 -10.67 -14.92 6.18
C ASP A 423 -10.94 -14.36 4.77
N ALA A 424 -12.11 -13.73 4.62
CA ALA A 424 -12.63 -13.21 3.35
C ALA A 424 -11.75 -12.11 2.74
#